data_AF-A0A6C0J1E5-F1
#
_entry.id   AF-A0A6C0J1E5-F1
#
_cell.length_a   1.000
_cell.length_b   1.000
_cell.length_c   1.000
_cell.angle_alpha   90.00
_cell.angle_beta   90.00
_cell.angle_gamma   90.00
#
_symmetry.space_group_name_H-M   'P 1'
#
loop_
_entity.id
_entity.type
_entity.pdbx_description
1 polymer ?
#
loop_
_entity_poly.entity_id
_entity_poly.type
_entity_poly.pdbx_seq_one_letter_code
_entity_poly.pdbx_strand_id
1 'polypeptide(L)'
;MMSEVTMKADKEAKKLADKEAKEAKKIADKEDKEAKKLADKEAKEAKKIADKEDKEAKKIADKEAKELAKKTANEEKEQKRINDNQNMTDSEWLCARYKNENKNKIEILPAEILKSLYQGFCSHITNFLNIERSLGQYIDRVTNFPSYISENFVLHILITLNIQCYWNCKGDIMVNHNDENGFVQGEVKCCFHGPSQFSPDKKKEGHTLYYLDSTEHLEKKGYVKLYEIKNYINELKKVPINKKQLLEEQQDSKRRPRFSIKDVWPDLHPIWEGNIYDILDNSM
;
A
#
# COMPACT_ATOMS: atom_id res chain seq x y z
N MET A 1 6.15 -100.73 -44.37
CA MET A 1 7.55 -100.25 -44.26
C MET A 1 7.53 -98.76 -44.58
N MET A 2 7.75 -97.89 -43.59
CA MET A 2 8.01 -96.47 -43.88
C MET A 2 9.34 -96.37 -44.62
N SER A 3 9.40 -95.58 -45.69
CA SER A 3 10.61 -95.44 -46.52
C SER A 3 11.70 -94.66 -45.78
N GLU A 4 12.98 -94.97 -46.01
CA GLU A 4 14.12 -94.23 -45.43
C GLU A 4 14.03 -92.71 -45.64
N VAL A 5 13.31 -92.27 -46.68
CA VAL A 5 13.02 -90.87 -46.99
C VAL A 5 12.19 -90.20 -45.88
N THR A 6 11.17 -90.90 -45.33
CA THR A 6 10.32 -90.37 -44.25
C THR A 6 11.05 -90.26 -42.91
N MET A 7 11.93 -91.21 -42.56
CA MET A 7 12.74 -91.12 -41.33
C MET A 7 13.80 -90.02 -41.38
N LYS A 8 14.34 -89.72 -42.56
CA LYS A 8 15.31 -88.63 -42.76
C LYS A 8 14.63 -87.26 -42.62
N ALA A 9 13.43 -87.12 -43.20
CA ALA A 9 12.62 -85.91 -43.09
C ALA A 9 12.20 -85.61 -41.64
N ASP A 10 11.75 -86.61 -40.87
CA ASP A 10 11.40 -86.43 -39.45
C ASP A 10 12.60 -86.00 -38.60
N LYS A 11 13.79 -86.54 -38.89
CA LYS A 11 15.03 -86.20 -38.17
C LYS A 11 15.53 -84.79 -38.49
N GLU A 12 15.31 -84.32 -39.72
CA GLU A 12 15.59 -82.95 -40.13
C GLU A 12 14.56 -81.96 -39.55
N ALA A 13 13.27 -82.29 -39.57
CA ALA A 13 12.22 -81.50 -38.95
C ALA A 13 12.44 -81.33 -37.44
N LYS A 14 12.84 -82.40 -36.74
CA LYS A 14 13.15 -82.33 -35.30
C LYS A 14 14.39 -81.47 -35.00
N LYS A 15 15.42 -81.52 -35.86
CA LYS A 15 16.59 -80.65 -35.74
C LYS A 15 16.27 -79.17 -36.01
N LEU A 16 15.36 -78.90 -36.95
CA LEU A 16 14.91 -77.55 -37.25
C LEU A 16 14.12 -76.97 -36.05
N ALA A 17 13.17 -77.74 -35.51
CA ALA A 17 12.40 -77.35 -34.33
C ALA A 17 13.29 -77.12 -33.09
N ASP A 18 14.29 -77.97 -32.85
CA ASP A 18 15.26 -77.77 -31.75
C ASP A 18 16.12 -76.51 -31.94
N LYS A 19 16.42 -76.14 -33.19
CA LYS A 19 17.18 -74.92 -33.51
C LYS A 19 16.33 -73.67 -33.29
N GLU A 20 15.09 -73.69 -33.76
CA GLU A 20 14.12 -72.60 -33.55
C GLU A 20 13.80 -72.41 -32.07
N ALA A 21 13.61 -73.49 -31.30
CA ALA A 21 13.40 -73.40 -29.86
C ALA A 21 14.61 -72.80 -29.12
N LYS A 22 15.84 -73.10 -29.55
CA LYS A 22 17.06 -72.50 -28.99
C LYS A 22 17.22 -71.03 -29.36
N GLU A 23 16.83 -70.63 -30.57
CA GLU A 23 16.84 -69.23 -31.00
C GLU A 23 15.77 -68.42 -30.28
N ALA A 24 14.54 -68.94 -30.15
CA ALA A 24 13.47 -68.31 -29.38
C ALA A 24 13.86 -68.11 -27.92
N LYS A 25 14.49 -69.12 -27.29
CA LYS A 25 14.99 -68.99 -25.91
C LYS A 25 16.07 -67.92 -25.77
N LYS A 26 16.99 -67.80 -26.74
CA LYS A 26 18.01 -66.74 -26.75
C LYS A 26 17.41 -65.35 -26.91
N ILE A 27 16.35 -65.19 -27.71
CA ILE A 27 15.64 -63.93 -27.89
C ILE A 27 14.97 -63.53 -26.57
N ALA A 28 14.22 -64.45 -25.95
CA ALA A 28 13.57 -64.21 -24.66
C ALA A 28 14.59 -63.84 -23.54
N ASP A 29 15.72 -64.56 -23.47
CA ASP A 29 16.78 -64.25 -22.49
C ASP A 29 17.44 -62.88 -22.75
N LYS A 30 17.46 -62.41 -23.99
CA LYS A 30 17.99 -61.09 -24.37
C LYS A 30 16.99 -59.99 -24.02
N GLU A 31 15.71 -60.18 -24.31
CA GLU A 31 14.62 -59.27 -23.96
C GLU A 31 14.49 -59.10 -22.45
N ASP A 32 14.56 -60.18 -21.66
CA ASP A 32 14.53 -60.10 -20.19
C ASP A 32 15.72 -59.31 -19.62
N LYS A 33 16.92 -59.47 -20.21
CA LYS A 33 18.10 -58.69 -19.82
C LYS A 33 17.98 -57.22 -20.19
N GLU A 34 17.39 -56.90 -21.34
CA GLU A 34 17.15 -55.52 -21.77
C GLU A 34 16.09 -54.84 -20.90
N ALA A 35 15.00 -55.54 -20.57
CA ALA A 35 13.95 -55.06 -19.67
C ALA A 35 14.49 -54.77 -18.26
N LYS A 36 15.32 -55.68 -17.69
CA LYS A 36 15.98 -55.45 -16.39
C LYS A 36 16.90 -54.23 -16.41
N LYS A 37 17.67 -54.04 -17.48
CA LYS A 37 18.54 -52.86 -17.63
C LYS A 37 17.75 -51.56 -17.71
N LEU A 38 16.61 -51.58 -18.38
CA LEU A 38 15.73 -50.41 -18.50
C LEU A 38 15.14 -50.04 -17.13
N ALA A 39 14.58 -51.03 -16.42
CA ALA A 39 14.04 -50.84 -15.06
C ALA A 39 15.10 -50.31 -14.08
N ASP A 40 16.32 -50.85 -14.11
CA ASP A 40 17.43 -50.37 -13.28
C ASP A 40 17.82 -48.92 -13.60
N LYS A 41 17.72 -48.50 -14.88
CA LYS A 41 18.02 -47.14 -15.31
C LYS A 41 16.93 -46.17 -14.82
N GLU A 42 15.67 -46.54 -15.00
CA GLU A 42 14.52 -45.74 -14.54
C GLU A 42 14.53 -45.58 -13.02
N ALA A 43 14.82 -46.64 -12.26
CA ALA A 43 14.92 -46.57 -10.81
C ALA A 43 16.05 -45.63 -10.34
N LYS A 44 17.20 -45.62 -11.05
CA LYS A 44 18.31 -44.70 -10.76
C LYS A 44 17.97 -43.24 -11.10
N GLU A 45 17.22 -43.00 -12.17
CA GLU A 45 16.77 -41.66 -12.55
C GLU A 45 15.73 -41.13 -11.56
N ALA A 46 14.75 -41.95 -11.18
CA ALA A 46 13.75 -41.60 -10.16
C ALA A 46 14.41 -41.24 -8.82
N LYS A 47 15.40 -42.03 -8.37
CA LYS A 47 16.15 -41.71 -7.14
C LYS A 47 16.90 -40.39 -7.24
N LYS A 48 17.52 -40.09 -8.39
CA LYS A 48 18.21 -38.80 -8.61
C LYS A 48 17.25 -37.61 -8.60
N ILE A 49 16.01 -37.78 -9.10
CA ILE A 49 14.98 -36.74 -9.07
C ILE A 49 14.55 -36.49 -7.63
N ALA A 50 14.21 -37.54 -6.88
CA ALA A 50 13.83 -37.43 -5.47
C ALA A 50 14.94 -36.79 -4.61
N ASP A 51 16.20 -37.17 -4.81
CA ASP A 51 17.34 -36.56 -4.10
C ASP A 51 17.54 -35.07 -4.45
N LYS A 52 17.19 -34.65 -5.67
CA LYS A 52 17.23 -33.24 -6.07
C LYS A 52 16.08 -32.45 -5.44
N GLU A 53 14.87 -33.00 -5.47
CA GLU A 53 13.68 -32.40 -4.87
C GLU A 53 13.84 -32.22 -3.35
N ASP A 54 14.37 -33.22 -2.63
CA ASP A 54 14.64 -33.11 -1.19
C ASP A 54 15.68 -32.01 -0.87
N LYS A 55 16.74 -31.91 -1.68
CA LYS A 55 17.74 -30.84 -1.54
C LYS A 55 17.16 -29.46 -1.83
N GLU A 56 16.26 -29.35 -2.80
CA GLU A 56 15.60 -28.09 -3.15
C GLU A 56 14.61 -27.67 -2.07
N ALA A 57 13.79 -28.59 -1.58
CA ALA A 57 12.87 -28.38 -0.46
C ALA A 57 13.61 -27.90 0.80
N LYS A 58 14.75 -28.53 1.16
CA LYS A 58 15.58 -28.09 2.28
C LYS A 58 16.12 -26.67 2.09
N LYS A 59 16.56 -26.31 0.88
CA LYS A 59 17.03 -24.94 0.59
C LYS A 59 15.93 -23.91 0.70
N ILE A 60 14.70 -24.23 0.30
CA ILE A 60 13.54 -23.34 0.42
C ILE A 60 13.21 -23.14 1.90
N ALA A 61 13.09 -24.23 2.67
CA ALA A 61 12.81 -24.17 4.11
C ALA A 61 13.88 -23.36 4.87
N ASP A 62 15.17 -23.55 4.56
CA ASP A 62 16.27 -22.77 5.16
C ASP A 62 16.17 -21.27 4.84
N LYS A 63 15.74 -20.91 3.62
CA LYS A 63 15.53 -19.50 3.23
C LYS A 63 14.36 -18.89 3.98
N GLU A 64 13.22 -19.59 4.03
CA GLU A 64 12.02 -19.12 4.74
C GLU A 64 12.28 -18.96 6.23
N ALA A 65 12.96 -19.92 6.86
CA ALA A 65 13.34 -19.84 8.27
C ALA A 65 14.27 -18.63 8.54
N LYS A 66 15.23 -18.36 7.65
CA LYS A 66 16.11 -17.18 7.76
C LYS A 66 15.35 -15.87 7.61
N GLU A 67 14.42 -15.77 6.68
CA GLU A 67 13.60 -14.57 6.49
C GLU A 67 12.65 -14.34 7.67
N LEU A 68 12.02 -15.39 8.19
CA LEU A 68 11.19 -15.31 9.39
C LEU A 68 12.00 -14.85 10.60
N ALA A 69 13.17 -15.44 10.84
CA ALA A 69 14.04 -15.06 11.95
C ALA A 69 14.48 -13.59 11.85
N LYS A 70 14.79 -13.09 10.65
CA LYS A 70 15.09 -11.66 10.44
C LYS A 70 13.88 -10.78 10.74
N LYS A 71 12.69 -11.17 10.29
CA LYS A 71 11.44 -10.43 10.53
C LYS A 71 11.17 -10.30 12.03
N THR A 72 11.23 -11.43 12.76
CA THR A 72 11.03 -11.45 14.21
C THR A 72 12.07 -10.60 14.95
N ALA A 73 13.36 -10.71 14.60
CA ALA A 73 14.40 -9.89 15.22
C ALA A 73 14.19 -8.38 14.97
N ASN A 74 13.70 -8.01 13.79
CA ASN A 74 13.37 -6.62 13.48
C ASN A 74 12.15 -6.13 14.28
N GLU A 75 11.10 -6.95 14.42
CA GLU A 75 9.92 -6.65 15.23
C GLU A 75 10.27 -6.47 16.71
N GLU A 76 11.09 -7.35 17.28
CA GLU A 76 11.58 -7.24 18.66
C GLU A 76 12.37 -5.94 18.88
N LYS A 77 13.24 -5.60 17.93
CA LYS A 77 14.03 -4.36 17.98
C LYS A 77 13.14 -3.11 17.89
N GLU A 78 12.11 -3.16 17.06
CA GLU A 78 11.14 -2.07 16.92
C GLU A 78 10.32 -1.90 18.22
N GLN A 79 9.82 -3.00 18.79
CA GLN A 79 9.06 -2.97 20.04
C GLN A 79 9.91 -2.43 21.20
N LYS A 80 11.17 -2.87 21.31
CA LYS A 80 12.10 -2.33 22.30
C LYS A 80 12.26 -0.82 22.13
N ARG A 81 12.43 -0.34 20.89
CA ARG A 81 12.56 1.10 20.63
C ARG A 81 11.29 1.88 21.01
N ILE A 82 10.11 1.32 20.74
CA ILE A 82 8.84 1.93 21.15
C ILE A 82 8.76 2.06 22.66
N ASN A 83 9.10 1.00 23.40
CA ASN A 83 9.12 1.02 24.86
C ASN A 83 10.15 2.02 25.41
N ASP A 84 11.34 2.08 24.80
CA ASP A 84 12.37 3.06 25.18
C ASP A 84 11.85 4.49 24.97
N ASN A 85 11.20 4.76 23.83
CA ASN A 85 10.60 6.07 23.54
C ASN A 85 9.46 6.45 24.51
N GLN A 86 8.64 5.49 24.96
CA GLN A 86 7.56 5.73 25.91
C GLN A 86 8.06 6.14 27.30
N ASN A 87 9.28 5.75 27.65
CA ASN A 87 9.92 6.09 28.92
C ASN A 87 10.75 7.39 28.85
N MET A 88 10.87 8.01 27.67
CA MET A 88 11.56 9.29 27.51
C MET A 88 10.75 10.43 28.12
N THR A 89 11.45 11.43 28.63
CA THR A 89 10.87 12.74 28.95
C THR A 89 10.49 13.50 27.68
N ASP A 90 9.59 14.48 27.81
CA ASP A 90 9.21 15.37 26.71
C ASP A 90 10.42 16.04 26.05
N SER A 91 11.40 16.48 26.86
CA SER A 91 12.61 17.12 26.35
C SER A 91 13.48 16.17 25.53
N GLU A 92 13.65 14.93 25.99
CA GLU A 92 14.42 13.90 25.27
C GLU A 92 13.72 13.55 23.95
N TRP A 93 12.40 13.40 23.99
CA TRP A 93 11.61 13.11 22.81
C TRP A 93 11.66 14.25 21.78
N LEU A 94 11.57 15.51 22.22
CA LEU A 94 11.70 16.67 21.34
C LEU A 94 13.03 16.70 20.58
N CYS A 95 14.12 16.23 21.20
CA CYS A 95 15.41 16.06 20.52
C CYS A 95 15.43 14.85 19.58
N ALA A 96 14.83 13.72 19.97
CA ALA A 96 14.89 12.46 19.22
C ALA A 96 13.93 12.39 18.01
N ARG A 97 12.80 13.09 18.05
CA ARG A 97 11.71 12.99 17.05
C ARG A 97 12.12 13.37 15.62
N TYR A 98 13.18 14.16 15.45
CA TYR A 98 13.65 14.60 14.14
C TYR A 98 14.67 13.65 13.48
N LYS A 99 15.08 12.58 14.16
CA LYS A 99 15.96 11.56 13.59
C LYS A 99 15.23 10.77 12.50
N ASN A 100 15.93 10.40 11.42
CA ASN A 100 15.35 9.68 10.29
C ASN A 100 14.72 8.35 10.69
N GLU A 101 15.26 7.68 11.70
CA GLU A 101 14.72 6.44 12.26
C GLU A 101 13.31 6.56 12.87
N ASN A 102 12.84 7.78 13.14
CA ASN A 102 11.53 8.09 13.72
C ASN A 102 10.59 8.81 12.73
N LYS A 103 11.10 9.26 11.58
CA LYS A 103 10.30 9.97 10.57
C LYS A 103 9.60 8.99 9.64
N ASN A 104 8.44 9.38 9.12
CA ASN A 104 7.84 8.75 7.93
C ASN A 104 7.58 7.24 8.11
N LYS A 105 7.08 6.84 9.27
CA LYS A 105 6.75 5.44 9.60
C LYS A 105 5.26 5.15 9.69
N ILE A 106 4.44 6.19 9.69
CA ILE A 106 2.99 6.08 9.84
C ILE A 106 2.38 6.28 8.46
N GLU A 107 1.76 5.24 7.93
CA GLU A 107 1.01 5.33 6.67
C GLU A 107 -0.32 6.02 6.88
N ILE A 108 -1.03 5.73 7.96
CA ILE A 108 -2.29 6.39 8.35
C ILE A 108 -2.32 6.44 9.88
N LEU A 109 -2.72 7.57 10.46
CA LEU A 109 -2.91 7.65 11.91
C LEU A 109 -4.05 6.71 12.33
N PRO A 110 -3.86 5.85 13.35
CA PRO A 110 -4.93 5.03 13.89
C PRO A 110 -6.13 5.88 14.32
N ALA A 111 -7.35 5.39 14.06
CA ALA A 111 -8.58 6.15 14.26
C ALA A 111 -8.73 6.66 15.70
N GLU A 112 -8.44 5.83 16.69
CA GLU A 112 -8.48 6.20 18.12
C GLU A 112 -7.50 7.32 18.48
N ILE A 113 -6.28 7.27 17.92
CA ILE A 113 -5.27 8.31 18.13
C ILE A 113 -5.72 9.62 17.47
N LEU A 114 -6.23 9.55 16.24
CA LEU A 114 -6.74 10.70 15.51
C LEU A 114 -7.95 11.34 16.22
N LYS A 115 -8.86 10.52 16.74
CA LYS A 115 -10.00 10.94 17.57
C LYS A 115 -9.52 11.68 18.81
N SER A 116 -8.56 11.12 19.55
CA SER A 116 -7.98 11.77 20.74
C SER A 116 -7.32 13.11 20.40
N LEU A 117 -6.55 13.18 19.31
CA LEU A 117 -5.90 14.42 18.85
C LEU A 117 -6.94 15.48 18.47
N TYR A 118 -7.99 15.08 17.76
CA TYR A 118 -9.08 15.96 17.37
C TYR A 118 -9.86 16.50 18.58
N GLN A 119 -10.18 15.64 19.56
CA GLN A 119 -10.84 16.06 20.80
C GLN A 119 -9.98 17.05 21.59
N GLY A 120 -8.66 16.82 21.65
CA GLY A 120 -7.72 17.76 22.25
C GLY A 120 -7.71 19.11 21.55
N PHE A 121 -7.70 19.13 20.22
CA PHE A 121 -7.81 20.36 19.42
C PHE A 121 -9.13 21.10 19.71
N CYS A 122 -10.27 20.40 19.64
CA CYS A 122 -11.58 21.00 19.95
C CYS A 122 -11.63 21.60 21.37
N SER A 123 -11.05 20.91 22.35
CA SER A 123 -10.97 21.37 23.74
C SER A 123 -10.13 22.65 23.86
N HIS A 124 -8.98 22.69 23.18
CA HIS A 124 -8.12 23.88 23.13
C HIS A 124 -8.86 25.08 22.54
N ILE A 125 -9.51 24.92 21.39
CA ILE A 125 -10.26 26.01 20.74
C ILE A 125 -11.44 26.47 21.61
N THR A 126 -12.19 25.53 22.18
CA THR A 126 -13.34 25.85 23.05
C THR A 126 -12.89 26.65 24.28
N ASN A 127 -11.77 26.25 24.89
CA ASN A 127 -11.22 26.97 26.03
C ASN A 127 -10.76 28.38 25.64
N PHE A 128 -10.05 28.52 24.52
CA PHE A 128 -9.63 29.82 23.99
C PHE A 128 -10.83 30.78 23.79
N LEU A 129 -11.87 30.31 23.10
CA LEU A 129 -13.08 31.11 22.86
C LEU A 129 -13.82 31.45 24.15
N ASN A 130 -13.84 30.56 25.15
CA ASN A 130 -14.45 30.85 26.44
C ASN A 130 -13.69 31.92 27.21
N ILE A 131 -12.36 31.91 27.15
CA ILE A 131 -11.53 32.97 27.74
C ILE A 131 -11.84 34.31 27.07
N GLU A 132 -11.81 34.38 25.73
CA GLU A 132 -12.15 35.60 25.00
C GLU A 132 -13.55 36.14 25.36
N ARG A 133 -14.56 35.25 25.40
CA ARG A 133 -15.93 35.60 25.83
C ARG A 133 -15.97 36.14 27.26
N SER A 134 -15.23 35.50 28.17
CA SER A 134 -15.19 35.92 29.59
C SER A 134 -14.55 37.30 29.77
N LEU A 135 -13.58 37.65 28.93
CA LEU A 135 -12.91 38.95 28.92
C LEU A 135 -13.70 40.00 28.12
N GLY A 136 -14.59 39.56 27.21
CA GLY A 136 -15.26 40.43 26.25
C GLY A 136 -14.29 41.11 25.27
N GLN A 137 -13.11 40.52 25.08
CA GLN A 137 -12.03 41.09 24.28
C GLN A 137 -11.46 40.06 23.30
N TYR A 138 -11.14 40.54 22.10
CA TYR A 138 -10.34 39.79 21.14
C TYR A 138 -8.92 39.63 21.68
N ILE A 139 -8.41 38.41 21.71
CA ILE A 139 -7.04 38.07 22.10
C ILE A 139 -6.22 37.84 20.84
N ASP A 140 -6.60 36.86 20.02
CA ASP A 140 -5.87 36.52 18.79
C ASP A 140 -6.73 35.68 17.84
N ARG A 141 -6.18 35.39 16.66
CA ARG A 141 -6.79 34.49 15.69
C ARG A 141 -6.83 33.08 16.27
N VAL A 142 -7.99 32.46 16.11
CA VAL A 142 -8.17 31.04 16.42
C VAL A 142 -7.17 30.22 15.58
N THR A 143 -6.59 29.17 16.16
CA THR A 143 -5.66 28.32 15.41
C THR A 143 -6.42 27.45 14.40
N ASN A 144 -5.91 27.32 13.18
CA ASN A 144 -6.50 26.43 12.17
C ASN A 144 -6.17 24.96 12.49
N PHE A 145 -6.79 24.00 11.79
CA PHE A 145 -6.50 22.58 11.97
C PHE A 145 -5.01 22.28 11.83
N PRO A 146 -4.42 21.52 12.77
CA PRO A 146 -3.11 20.93 12.57
C PRO A 146 -3.11 20.01 11.36
N SER A 147 -2.06 20.07 10.54
CA SER A 147 -1.97 19.33 9.27
C SER A 147 -2.18 17.83 9.45
N TYR A 148 -1.58 17.24 10.49
CA TYR A 148 -1.72 15.84 10.82
C TYR A 148 -3.16 15.42 11.17
N ILE A 149 -4.02 16.33 11.64
CA ILE A 149 -5.45 16.04 11.85
C ILE A 149 -6.19 16.14 10.52
N SER A 150 -6.05 17.26 9.80
CA SER A 150 -6.79 17.47 8.56
C SER A 150 -6.43 16.47 7.45
N GLU A 151 -5.15 16.13 7.31
CA GLU A 151 -4.68 15.16 6.31
C GLU A 151 -5.20 13.76 6.63
N ASN A 152 -5.20 13.37 7.91
CA ASN A 152 -5.70 12.05 8.28
C ASN A 152 -7.23 11.97 8.26
N PHE A 153 -7.97 13.06 8.50
CA PHE A 153 -9.42 13.09 8.22
C PHE A 153 -9.69 12.76 6.75
N VAL A 154 -8.93 13.38 5.82
CA VAL A 154 -9.05 13.07 4.40
C VAL A 154 -8.75 11.60 4.12
N LEU A 155 -7.66 11.04 4.66
CA LEU A 155 -7.31 9.62 4.45
C LEU A 155 -8.41 8.67 4.92
N HIS A 156 -8.92 8.87 6.14
CA HIS A 156 -10.01 8.04 6.69
C HIS A 156 -11.30 8.15 5.87
N ILE A 157 -11.66 9.36 5.41
CA ILE A 157 -12.80 9.55 4.50
C ILE A 157 -12.56 8.81 3.18
N LEU A 158 -11.39 8.95 2.55
CA LEU A 158 -11.08 8.29 1.28
C LEU A 158 -11.14 6.75 1.39
N ILE A 159 -10.70 6.18 2.52
CA ILE A 159 -10.85 4.74 2.78
C ILE A 159 -12.32 4.33 2.78
N THR A 160 -13.22 5.09 3.42
CA THR A 160 -14.66 4.78 3.41
C THR A 160 -15.28 4.84 2.01
N LEU A 161 -14.67 5.61 1.10
CA LEU A 161 -15.03 5.70 -0.30
C LEU A 161 -14.34 4.63 -1.17
N ASN A 162 -13.64 3.67 -0.54
CA ASN A 162 -12.87 2.61 -1.20
C ASN A 162 -11.77 3.14 -2.13
N ILE A 163 -11.16 4.27 -1.75
CA ILE A 163 -10.04 4.89 -2.45
C ILE A 163 -8.75 4.57 -1.71
N GLN A 164 -7.75 4.04 -2.42
CA GLN A 164 -6.46 3.71 -1.83
C GLN A 164 -5.67 4.99 -1.55
N CYS A 165 -5.12 5.12 -0.35
CA CYS A 165 -4.35 6.30 0.03
C CYS A 165 -3.36 6.03 1.17
N TYR A 166 -2.36 6.89 1.31
CA TYR A 166 -1.42 6.86 2.44
C TYR A 166 -0.76 8.23 2.68
N TRP A 167 -0.32 8.45 3.92
CA TRP A 167 0.31 9.67 4.42
C TRP A 167 1.84 9.66 4.26
N ASN A 168 2.45 8.48 4.33
CA ASN A 168 3.90 8.30 4.30
C ASN A 168 4.51 8.62 2.92
N CYS A 169 4.57 9.89 2.58
CA CYS A 169 4.96 10.36 1.26
C CYS A 169 5.69 11.70 1.29
N LYS A 170 6.12 12.16 0.11
CA LYS A 170 6.72 13.48 -0.06
C LYS A 170 5.62 14.50 -0.37
N GLY A 171 5.01 15.05 0.67
CA GLY A 171 3.94 16.04 0.54
C GLY A 171 2.88 15.81 1.60
N ASP A 172 1.63 16.12 1.26
CA ASP A 172 0.51 15.96 2.18
C ASP A 172 0.03 14.50 2.17
N ILE A 173 -0.49 13.97 1.05
CA ILE A 173 -0.94 12.55 0.93
C ILE A 173 -0.69 11.96 -0.47
N MET A 174 -0.75 10.64 -0.61
CA MET A 174 -0.82 9.93 -1.90
C MET A 174 -2.16 9.25 -2.04
N VAL A 175 -2.74 9.27 -3.24
CA VAL A 175 -4.08 8.73 -3.51
C VAL A 175 -4.09 7.98 -4.84
N ASN A 176 -4.77 6.84 -4.89
CA ASN A 176 -5.04 6.08 -6.10
C ASN A 176 -6.54 5.77 -6.17
N HIS A 177 -7.19 6.25 -7.22
CA HIS A 177 -8.62 6.05 -7.50
C HIS A 177 -8.94 4.64 -8.04
N ASN A 178 -8.05 3.68 -7.83
CA ASN A 178 -8.04 2.37 -8.45
C ASN A 178 -8.04 2.46 -9.98
N ASP A 179 -7.36 3.48 -10.52
CA ASP A 179 -7.22 3.69 -11.96
C ASP A 179 -5.86 3.21 -12.47
N GLU A 180 -5.73 3.10 -13.79
CA GLU A 180 -4.49 2.65 -14.44
C GLU A 180 -3.32 3.64 -14.29
N ASN A 181 -3.61 4.88 -13.85
CA ASN A 181 -2.60 5.92 -13.67
C ASN A 181 -1.82 5.75 -12.35
N GLY A 182 -2.32 4.93 -11.43
CA GLY A 182 -1.68 4.62 -10.16
C GLY A 182 -1.78 5.77 -9.14
N PHE A 183 -0.82 5.82 -8.21
CA PHE A 183 -0.85 6.82 -7.14
C PHE A 183 -0.46 8.22 -7.64
N VAL A 184 -1.31 9.21 -7.35
CA VAL A 184 -1.08 10.63 -7.55
C VAL A 184 -0.87 11.36 -6.23
N GLN A 185 -0.14 12.48 -6.27
CA GLN A 185 0.06 13.32 -5.09
C GLN A 185 -1.21 14.12 -4.79
N GLY A 186 -1.71 13.99 -3.57
CA GLY A 186 -2.75 14.84 -3.01
C GLY A 186 -2.18 16.00 -2.21
N GLU A 187 -2.78 17.18 -2.37
CA GLU A 187 -2.61 18.36 -1.52
C GLU A 187 -3.83 18.48 -0.62
N VAL A 188 -3.64 18.66 0.68
CA VAL A 188 -4.75 18.85 1.62
C VAL A 188 -4.81 20.31 2.04
N LYS A 189 -6.01 20.91 1.97
CA LYS A 189 -6.27 22.23 2.52
C LYS A 189 -7.53 22.17 3.38
N CYS A 190 -7.45 22.72 4.58
CA CYS A 190 -8.55 22.72 5.52
C CYS A 190 -8.98 24.15 5.88
N CYS A 191 -10.29 24.37 5.88
CA CYS A 191 -10.90 25.61 6.34
C CYS A 191 -11.69 25.36 7.61
N PHE A 192 -11.48 26.20 8.62
CA PHE A 192 -12.25 26.19 9.86
C PHE A 192 -12.82 27.58 10.15
N HIS A 193 -11.97 28.61 10.20
CA HIS A 193 -12.41 30.00 10.38
C HIS A 193 -11.64 30.92 9.43
N GLY A 194 -12.33 31.95 8.94
CA GLY A 194 -11.80 32.84 7.92
C GLY A 194 -11.81 32.22 6.52
N PRO A 195 -11.32 32.96 5.51
CA PRO A 195 -11.35 32.47 4.15
C PRO A 195 -10.33 31.34 3.97
N SER A 196 -10.69 30.34 3.16
CA SER A 196 -9.88 29.17 2.81
C SER A 196 -8.69 29.52 1.90
N GLN A 197 -7.80 30.39 2.36
CA GLN A 197 -6.81 31.05 1.51
C GLN A 197 -5.65 30.12 1.19
N PHE A 198 -5.57 29.65 -0.05
CA PHE A 198 -4.47 28.82 -0.54
C PHE A 198 -3.77 29.48 -1.74
N SER A 199 -2.49 29.20 -1.92
CA SER A 199 -1.71 29.68 -3.07
C SER A 199 -0.80 28.54 -3.53
N PRO A 200 -1.27 27.71 -4.47
CA PRO A 200 -0.53 26.52 -4.85
C PRO A 200 0.65 26.89 -5.76
N ASP A 201 1.59 25.97 -5.91
CA ASP A 201 2.79 26.16 -6.73
C ASP A 201 2.55 25.54 -8.11
N LYS A 202 3.01 26.21 -9.19
CA LYS A 202 2.88 25.70 -10.57
C LYS A 202 3.50 24.31 -10.77
N LYS A 203 4.43 23.90 -9.90
CA LYS A 203 5.05 22.57 -9.90
C LYS A 203 4.11 21.44 -9.47
N LYS A 204 2.89 21.75 -9.02
CA LYS A 204 1.88 20.76 -8.58
C LYS A 204 0.96 20.31 -9.72
N GLU A 205 1.43 20.38 -10.95
CA GLU A 205 0.70 19.87 -12.10
C GLU A 205 0.47 18.35 -11.95
N GLY A 206 -0.75 17.89 -12.24
CA GLY A 206 -1.15 16.50 -12.00
C GLY A 206 -1.52 16.15 -10.56
N HIS A 207 -1.34 17.07 -9.59
CA HIS A 207 -1.78 16.81 -8.22
C HIS A 207 -3.29 16.97 -8.08
N THR A 208 -3.88 16.29 -7.10
CA THR A 208 -5.29 16.43 -6.71
C THR A 208 -5.40 17.28 -5.45
N LEU A 209 -6.30 18.25 -5.44
CA LEU A 209 -6.60 19.04 -4.24
C LEU A 209 -7.76 18.40 -3.46
N TYR A 210 -7.51 18.10 -2.21
CA TYR A 210 -8.50 17.69 -1.23
C TYR A 210 -8.77 18.86 -0.29
N TYR A 211 -9.96 19.44 -0.43
CA TYR A 211 -10.38 20.55 0.39
C TYR A 211 -11.35 20.08 1.47
N LEU A 212 -10.92 20.18 2.72
CA LEU A 212 -11.69 19.81 3.90
C LEU A 212 -12.34 21.05 4.50
N ASP A 213 -13.64 21.22 4.28
CA ASP A 213 -14.44 22.25 4.95
C ASP A 213 -14.88 21.74 6.32
N SER A 214 -14.32 22.33 7.35
CA SER A 214 -14.60 22.02 8.75
C SER A 214 -15.25 23.20 9.47
N THR A 215 -15.81 24.18 8.75
CA THR A 215 -16.40 25.38 9.36
C THR A 215 -17.48 25.09 10.40
N GLU A 216 -18.19 23.96 10.25
CA GLU A 216 -19.29 23.54 11.13
C GLU A 216 -18.84 22.55 12.23
N HIS A 217 -17.55 22.22 12.33
CA HIS A 217 -17.08 21.10 13.16
C HIS A 217 -17.30 21.30 14.66
N LEU A 218 -17.24 22.54 15.16
CA LEU A 218 -17.50 22.83 16.58
C LEU A 218 -18.99 22.82 16.89
N GLU A 219 -19.79 23.49 16.06
CA GLU A 219 -21.23 23.64 16.28
C GLU A 219 -21.97 22.31 16.09
N LYS A 220 -21.61 21.55 15.05
CA LYS A 220 -22.21 20.26 14.70
C LYS A 220 -21.35 19.07 15.12
N LYS A 221 -20.50 19.24 16.14
CA LYS A 221 -19.73 18.18 16.81
C LYS A 221 -19.07 17.17 15.84
N GLY A 222 -18.19 17.63 14.97
CA GLY A 222 -17.45 16.76 14.04
C GLY A 222 -17.94 16.78 12.60
N TYR A 223 -18.97 17.55 12.27
CA TYR A 223 -19.43 17.66 10.89
C TYR A 223 -18.37 18.33 9.99
N VAL A 224 -18.02 17.65 8.89
CA VAL A 224 -17.10 18.17 7.87
C VAL A 224 -17.58 17.79 6.47
N LYS A 225 -17.08 18.52 5.46
CA LYS A 225 -17.30 18.23 4.04
C LYS A 225 -15.95 18.08 3.35
N LEU A 226 -15.80 17.04 2.54
CA LEU A 226 -14.63 16.82 1.72
C LEU A 226 -14.97 17.08 0.25
N TYR A 227 -14.16 17.91 -0.38
CA TYR A 227 -14.23 18.20 -1.81
C TYR A 227 -12.95 17.72 -2.50
N GLU A 228 -13.09 17.23 -3.73
CA GLU A 228 -11.99 16.77 -4.57
C GLU A 228 -11.93 17.58 -5.86
N ILE A 229 -10.75 18.09 -6.20
CA ILE A 229 -10.51 18.81 -7.46
C ILE A 229 -9.26 18.20 -8.10
N LYS A 230 -9.47 17.39 -9.14
CA LYS A 230 -8.38 16.72 -9.88
C LYS A 230 -7.63 17.73 -10.74
N ASN A 231 -6.29 17.61 -10.76
CA ASN A 231 -5.41 18.44 -11.58
C ASN A 231 -5.70 19.96 -11.45
N TYR A 232 -5.99 20.39 -10.22
CA TYR A 232 -6.52 21.71 -9.89
C TYR A 232 -5.65 22.88 -10.39
N ILE A 233 -4.34 22.67 -10.55
CA ILE A 233 -3.41 23.66 -11.12
C ILE A 233 -3.77 24.04 -12.55
N ASN A 234 -4.29 23.11 -13.36
CA ASN A 234 -4.63 23.39 -14.76
C ASN A 234 -5.77 24.38 -14.92
N GLU A 235 -6.69 24.40 -13.95
CA GLU A 235 -7.76 25.40 -13.89
C GLU A 235 -7.25 26.69 -13.26
N LEU A 236 -6.47 26.60 -12.18
CA LEU A 236 -5.96 27.77 -11.47
C LEU A 236 -5.02 28.65 -12.27
N LYS A 237 -4.15 28.07 -13.13
CA LYS A 237 -3.24 28.84 -13.98
C LYS A 237 -3.98 29.85 -14.87
N LYS A 238 -5.24 29.55 -15.22
CA LYS A 238 -6.11 30.36 -16.09
C LYS A 238 -6.88 31.45 -15.33
N VAL A 239 -6.81 31.46 -14.00
CA VAL A 239 -7.53 32.44 -13.18
C VAL A 239 -6.86 33.82 -13.32
N PRO A 240 -7.59 34.85 -13.75
CA PRO A 240 -7.07 36.21 -13.81
C PRO A 240 -6.91 36.78 -12.41
N ILE A 241 -5.71 37.24 -12.07
CA ILE A 241 -5.44 37.92 -10.79
C ILE A 241 -5.77 39.41 -10.90
N ASN A 242 -5.52 39.99 -12.07
CA ASN A 242 -5.89 41.35 -12.41
C ASN A 242 -6.07 41.47 -13.93
N LYS A 243 -6.46 42.65 -14.41
CA LYS A 243 -6.69 42.91 -15.85
C LYS A 243 -5.49 42.61 -16.76
N LYS A 244 -4.28 42.52 -16.21
CA LYS A 244 -3.03 42.39 -16.96
C LYS A 244 -2.38 41.02 -16.80
N GLN A 245 -2.74 40.24 -15.78
CA GLN A 245 -1.98 39.05 -15.41
C GLN A 245 -2.85 37.89 -14.92
N LEU A 246 -2.53 36.70 -15.39
CA LEU A 246 -2.99 35.40 -14.89
C LEU A 246 -2.19 34.97 -13.65
N LEU A 247 -2.67 33.93 -12.96
CA LEU A 247 -1.95 33.34 -11.83
C LEU A 247 -0.56 32.86 -12.22
N GLU A 248 -0.43 32.16 -13.35
CA GLU A 248 0.84 31.58 -13.80
C GLU A 248 1.93 32.65 -13.97
N GLU A 249 1.57 33.79 -14.56
CA GLU A 249 2.48 34.93 -14.78
C GLU A 249 2.91 35.58 -13.45
N GLN A 250 2.04 35.59 -12.43
CA GLN A 250 2.40 36.01 -11.07
C GLN A 250 3.36 35.00 -10.41
N GLN A 251 3.11 33.70 -10.58
CA GLN A 251 3.93 32.64 -10.01
C GLN A 251 5.35 32.64 -10.62
N ASP A 252 5.49 32.93 -11.91
CA ASP A 252 6.78 33.13 -12.58
C ASP A 252 7.57 34.30 -11.99
N SER A 253 6.85 35.33 -11.56
CA SER A 253 7.41 36.48 -10.84
C SER A 253 7.65 36.21 -9.34
N LYS A 254 7.62 34.93 -8.91
CA LYS A 254 7.73 34.47 -7.51
C LYS A 254 6.65 35.03 -6.57
N ARG A 255 5.55 35.57 -7.10
CA ARG A 255 4.40 36.01 -6.30
C ARG A 255 3.43 34.86 -6.12
N ARG A 256 2.71 34.86 -4.98
CA ARG A 256 1.80 33.78 -4.57
C ARG A 256 0.43 34.35 -4.18
N PRO A 257 -0.40 34.72 -5.18
CA PRO A 257 -1.78 35.17 -4.94
C PRO A 257 -2.56 34.10 -4.19
N ARG A 258 -3.36 34.53 -3.21
CA ARG A 258 -4.18 33.65 -2.37
C ARG A 258 -5.61 33.62 -2.92
N PHE A 259 -6.25 32.45 -2.87
CA PHE A 259 -7.60 32.22 -3.37
C PHE A 259 -8.47 31.60 -2.30
N SER A 260 -9.77 31.93 -2.28
CA SER A 260 -10.75 31.04 -1.67
C SER A 260 -11.19 29.97 -2.67
N ILE A 261 -11.53 28.78 -2.17
CA ILE A 261 -12.07 27.68 -2.98
C ILE A 261 -13.33 28.13 -3.71
N LYS A 262 -14.21 28.87 -3.02
CA LYS A 262 -15.49 29.34 -3.56
C LYS A 262 -15.34 30.38 -4.67
N ASP A 263 -14.23 31.13 -4.68
CA ASP A 263 -13.96 32.14 -5.71
C ASP A 263 -13.58 31.48 -7.04
N VAL A 264 -12.96 30.31 -6.97
CA VAL A 264 -12.45 29.57 -8.14
C VAL A 264 -13.45 28.52 -8.60
N TRP A 265 -14.06 27.81 -7.65
CA TRP A 265 -15.01 26.72 -7.88
C TRP A 265 -16.30 26.95 -7.09
N PRO A 266 -17.19 27.85 -7.57
CA PRO A 266 -18.42 28.20 -6.86
C PRO A 266 -19.43 27.05 -6.79
N ASP A 267 -19.44 26.16 -7.79
CA ASP A 267 -20.43 25.08 -7.94
C ASP A 267 -19.89 23.71 -7.50
N LEU A 268 -18.90 23.69 -6.59
CA LEU A 268 -18.27 22.46 -6.14
C LEU A 268 -19.19 21.68 -5.21
N HIS A 269 -19.37 20.39 -5.49
CA HIS A 269 -20.12 19.47 -4.63
C HIS A 269 -19.15 18.60 -3.81
N PRO A 270 -19.46 18.33 -2.53
CA PRO A 270 -18.61 17.47 -1.72
C PRO A 270 -18.68 16.03 -2.24
N ILE A 271 -17.54 15.35 -2.26
CA ILE A 271 -17.48 13.90 -2.49
C ILE A 271 -17.89 13.12 -1.24
N TRP A 272 -17.86 13.77 -0.08
CA TRP A 272 -18.32 13.24 1.19
C TRP A 272 -18.71 14.37 2.14
N GLU A 273 -19.78 14.17 2.90
CA GLU A 273 -20.12 15.02 4.05
C GLU A 273 -20.76 14.19 5.15
N GLY A 274 -20.47 14.53 6.40
CA GLY A 274 -20.95 13.76 7.53
C GLY A 274 -20.21 14.09 8.83
N ASN A 275 -20.52 13.34 9.88
CA ASN A 275 -19.82 13.46 11.14
C ASN A 275 -18.55 12.61 11.12
N ILE A 276 -17.39 13.21 11.40
CA ILE A 276 -16.12 12.48 11.39
C ILE A 276 -16.08 11.37 12.45
N TYR A 277 -16.80 11.51 13.57
CA TYR A 277 -16.87 10.45 14.58
C TYR A 277 -17.53 9.19 14.05
N ASP A 278 -18.44 9.27 13.08
CA ASP A 278 -19.05 8.09 12.46
C ASP A 278 -18.00 7.25 11.70
N ILE A 279 -16.92 7.87 11.24
CA ILE A 279 -15.81 7.17 10.61
C ILE A 279 -14.84 6.66 11.67
N LEU A 280 -14.46 7.50 12.62
CA LEU A 280 -13.43 7.19 13.62
C LEU A 280 -13.88 6.15 14.64
N ASP A 281 -15.18 6.03 14.89
CA ASP A 281 -15.74 5.08 15.87
C ASP A 281 -16.06 3.72 15.25
N ASN A 282 -16.19 3.65 13.92
CA ASN A 282 -16.52 2.42 13.18
C ASN A 282 -15.30 1.80 12.47
N SER A 283 -14.11 2.37 12.63
CA SER A 283 -12.88 1.82 12.08
C SER A 283 -12.35 0.72 13.01
N MET A 284 -12.82 -0.51 12.82
CA MET A 284 -12.24 -1.72 13.42
C MET A 284 -10.99 -2.17 12.68
#